data_AF-A0A6N6PMM9-F1
#
_entry.id   AF-A0A6N6PMM9-F1
#
_cell.length_a   1.000
_cell.length_b   1.000
_cell.length_c   1.000
_cell.angle_alpha   90.00
_cell.angle_beta   90.00
_cell.angle_gamma   90.00
#
_symmetry.space_group_name_H-M   'P 1'
#
loop_
_entity.id
_entity.type
_entity.pdbx_description
1 polymer ?
#
loop_
_entity_poly.entity_id
_entity_poly.type
_entity_poly.pdbx_seq_one_letter_code
_entity_poly.pdbx_strand_id
1 'polypeptide(L)'
;MRLYSNENFPLPVVEELRRLGCDVTTVLETEHAGQAWPDDEVLRYASSENRVLLTLNRKDFFRLHRAQPGHGGIVRLHHGHRLSRPRLFPAARARAVEKAIRHGPLPADEAELRR
;
A
#
# COMPACT_ATOMS: atom_id res chain seq x y z
N MET A 1 -12.20 3.19 6.00
CA MET A 1 -11.09 3.47 5.05
C MET A 1 -11.10 2.39 3.99
N ARG A 2 -11.04 2.78 2.71
CA ARG A 2 -11.00 1.82 1.59
C ARG A 2 -9.57 1.73 1.06
N LEU A 3 -9.02 0.53 1.06
CA LEU A 3 -7.64 0.22 0.69
C LEU A 3 -7.67 -0.70 -0.53
N TYR A 4 -6.70 -0.52 -1.43
CA TYR A 4 -6.45 -1.41 -2.55
C TYR A 4 -5.04 -1.97 -2.42
N SER A 5 -4.91 -3.28 -2.40
CA SER A 5 -3.65 -3.97 -2.12
C SER A 5 -3.08 -4.61 -3.36
N ASN A 6 -1.84 -4.29 -3.71
CA ASN A 6 -1.12 -4.93 -4.83
C ASN A 6 -0.94 -6.44 -4.60
N GLU A 7 -0.76 -7.22 -5.67
CA GLU A 7 -0.67 -8.69 -5.65
C GLU A 7 0.42 -9.22 -4.70
N ASN A 8 1.54 -8.50 -4.61
CA ASN A 8 2.71 -8.90 -3.84
C ASN A 8 2.63 -8.47 -2.37
N PHE A 9 1.54 -7.80 -1.96
CA PHE A 9 1.40 -7.32 -0.60
C PHE A 9 1.11 -8.49 0.36
N PRO A 10 1.72 -8.51 1.57
CA PRO A 10 1.59 -9.67 2.46
C PRO A 10 0.15 -9.87 2.95
N LEU A 11 -0.47 -11.00 2.58
CA LEU A 11 -1.83 -11.38 3.01
C LEU A 11 -2.03 -11.31 4.54
N PRO A 12 -1.09 -11.75 5.40
CA PRO A 12 -1.28 -11.61 6.85
C PRO A 12 -1.48 -10.17 7.31
N VAL A 13 -0.89 -9.18 6.61
CA VAL A 13 -1.10 -7.76 6.92
C VAL A 13 -2.47 -7.30 6.43
N VAL A 14 -2.95 -7.80 5.28
CA VAL A 14 -4.30 -7.53 4.76
C VAL A 14 -5.36 -8.01 5.74
N GLU A 15 -5.22 -9.24 6.25
CA GLU A 15 -6.13 -9.82 7.23
C GLU A 15 -6.20 -8.99 8.51
N GLU A 16 -5.04 -8.55 9.02
CA GLU A 16 -5.00 -7.69 10.20
C GLU A 16 -5.58 -6.29 9.93
N LEU A 17 -5.39 -5.72 8.74
CA LEU A 17 -6.06 -4.46 8.35
C LEU A 17 -7.58 -4.62 8.30
N ARG A 18 -8.09 -5.75 7.78
CA ARG A 18 -9.52 -6.09 7.81
C ARG A 18 -10.04 -6.21 9.24
N ARG A 19 -9.27 -6.84 10.14
CA ARG A 19 -9.58 -6.92 11.58
C ARG A 19 -9.64 -5.55 12.27
N LEU A 20 -8.85 -4.59 11.80
CA LEU A 20 -8.90 -3.20 12.26
C LEU A 20 -10.10 -2.41 11.68
N GLY A 21 -10.97 -3.05 10.88
CA GLY A 21 -12.14 -2.43 10.28
C GLY A 21 -11.88 -1.67 8.98
N CYS A 22 -10.75 -1.94 8.31
CA CYS A 22 -10.48 -1.40 6.97
C CYS A 22 -11.17 -2.24 5.89
N ASP A 23 -11.79 -1.59 4.90
CA ASP A 23 -12.24 -2.23 3.66
C ASP A 23 -11.02 -2.41 2.76
N VAL A 24 -10.45 -3.61 2.72
CA VAL A 24 -9.27 -3.92 1.91
C VAL A 24 -9.66 -4.85 0.77
N THR A 25 -9.48 -4.38 -0.46
CA THR A 25 -9.60 -5.20 -1.68
C THR A 25 -8.20 -5.49 -2.21
N THR A 26 -7.90 -6.74 -2.53
CA THR A 26 -6.63 -7.12 -3.17
C THR A 26 -6.80 -7.21 -4.68
N VAL A 27 -5.73 -6.98 -5.45
CA VAL A 27 -5.74 -7.18 -6.92
C VAL A 27 -6.20 -8.61 -7.27
N LEU A 28 -5.82 -9.59 -6.44
CA LEU A 28 -6.20 -11.01 -6.60
C LEU A 28 -7.70 -11.28 -6.40
N GLU A 29 -8.43 -10.38 -5.74
CA GLU A 29 -9.89 -10.49 -5.53
C GLU A 29 -10.69 -9.71 -6.58
N THR A 30 -10.01 -9.03 -7.51
CA THR A 30 -10.64 -8.35 -8.64
C THR A 30 -10.56 -9.21 -9.89
N GLU A 31 -11.31 -8.85 -10.92
CA GLU A 31 -11.25 -9.48 -12.25
C GLU A 31 -9.85 -9.41 -12.90
N HIS A 32 -8.95 -8.63 -12.30
CA HIS A 32 -7.57 -8.42 -12.71
C HIS A 32 -6.58 -9.42 -12.10
N ALA A 33 -7.06 -10.40 -11.33
CA ALA A 33 -6.21 -11.45 -10.75
C ALA A 33 -5.44 -12.22 -11.84
N GLY A 34 -4.11 -12.27 -11.72
CA GLY A 34 -3.23 -12.98 -12.67
C GLY A 34 -2.99 -12.23 -13.99
N GLN A 35 -3.54 -11.04 -14.16
CA GLN A 35 -3.16 -10.12 -15.23
C GLN A 35 -2.01 -9.25 -14.71
N ALA A 36 -0.89 -9.22 -15.43
CA ALA A 36 0.25 -8.36 -15.09
C ALA A 36 -0.09 -6.88 -15.39
N TRP A 37 -0.98 -6.30 -14.58
CA TRP A 37 -1.40 -4.92 -14.74
C TRP A 37 -0.21 -3.98 -14.54
N PRO A 38 0.04 -3.08 -15.48
CA PRO A 38 1.00 -2.00 -15.28
C PRO A 38 0.69 -1.18 -14.02
N ASP A 39 1.73 -0.74 -13.30
CA ASP A 39 1.59 -0.02 -12.04
C ASP A 39 0.71 1.25 -12.16
N ASP A 40 0.68 1.91 -13.33
CA ASP A 40 -0.16 3.08 -13.59
C ASP A 40 -1.65 2.73 -13.69
N GLU A 41 -2.00 1.56 -14.20
CA GLU A 41 -3.38 1.07 -14.25
C GLU A 41 -3.88 0.73 -12.85
N VAL A 42 -3.03 0.07 -12.05
CA VAL A 42 -3.31 -0.24 -10.66
C VAL A 42 -3.59 1.04 -9.86
N LEU A 43 -2.79 2.09 -10.09
CA LEU A 43 -3.00 3.38 -9.44
C LEU A 43 -4.27 4.08 -9.94
N ARG A 44 -4.56 4.03 -11.24
CA ARG A 44 -5.79 4.58 -11.82
C ARG A 44 -7.03 3.92 -11.25
N TYR A 45 -7.05 2.60 -11.16
CA TYR A 45 -8.17 1.85 -10.57
C TYR A 45 -8.34 2.17 -9.08
N ALA A 46 -7.25 2.20 -8.31
CA ALA A 46 -7.32 2.62 -6.91
C ALA A 46 -7.90 4.04 -6.79
N SER A 47 -7.50 4.94 -7.68
CA SER A 47 -7.98 6.33 -7.70
C SER A 47 -9.44 6.45 -8.10
N SER A 48 -9.91 5.73 -9.13
CA SER A 48 -11.31 5.74 -9.57
C SER A 48 -12.25 5.19 -8.50
N GLU A 49 -11.79 4.21 -7.72
CA GLU A 49 -12.54 3.65 -6.59
C GLU A 49 -12.38 4.46 -5.28
N ASN A 50 -11.64 5.57 -5.32
CA ASN A 50 -11.30 6.40 -4.17
C ASN A 50 -10.68 5.58 -3.01
N ARG A 51 -9.76 4.68 -3.37
CA ARG A 51 -9.03 3.77 -2.49
C ARG A 51 -7.58 4.23 -2.34
N VAL A 52 -7.01 4.01 -1.16
CA VAL A 52 -5.57 4.18 -0.91
C VAL A 52 -4.83 2.93 -1.38
N LEU A 53 -3.82 3.10 -2.22
CA LEU A 53 -3.03 1.98 -2.74
C LEU A 53 -1.97 1.52 -1.74
N LEU A 54 -1.91 0.22 -1.44
CA LEU A 54 -0.89 -0.42 -0.64
C LEU A 54 0.09 -1.16 -1.55
N THR A 55 1.38 -0.84 -1.43
CA THR A 55 2.43 -1.43 -2.28
C THR A 55 3.72 -1.72 -1.51
N LEU A 56 4.46 -2.71 -2.01
CA LEU A 56 5.86 -2.95 -1.62
C LEU A 56 6.84 -2.25 -2.57
N ASN A 57 6.39 -1.89 -3.77
CA ASN A 57 7.24 -1.34 -4.81
C ASN A 57 7.41 0.19 -4.63
N ARG A 58 8.62 0.61 -4.25
CA ARG A 58 8.95 2.01 -4.00
C ARG A 58 9.12 2.81 -5.29
N LYS A 59 9.95 2.31 -6.22
CA LYS A 59 10.50 3.14 -7.30
C LYS A 59 9.43 3.53 -8.29
N ASP A 60 8.59 2.59 -8.67
CA ASP A 60 7.64 2.77 -9.75
C ASP A 60 6.46 3.64 -9.30
N PHE A 61 5.92 3.39 -8.11
CA PHE A 61 4.83 4.19 -7.54
C PHE A 61 5.24 5.61 -7.11
N PHE A 62 6.51 5.86 -6.78
CA PHE A 62 6.98 7.22 -6.52
C PHE A 62 6.95 8.08 -7.80
N ARG A 63 7.32 7.49 -8.95
CA ARG A 63 7.19 8.19 -10.25
C ARG A 63 5.73 8.44 -10.57
N LEU A 64 4.86 7.45 -10.33
CA LEU A 64 3.44 7.58 -10.60
C LEU A 64 2.72 8.58 -9.69
N HIS A 65 3.11 8.68 -8.41
CA HIS A 65 2.62 9.72 -7.51
C HIS A 65 2.84 11.12 -8.08
N ARG A 66 4.03 11.38 -8.63
CA ARG A 66 4.37 12.66 -9.26
C ARG A 66 3.67 12.88 -10.59
N ALA A 67 3.51 11.82 -11.39
CA ALA A 67 2.86 11.88 -12.69
C ALA A 67 1.33 12.00 -12.60
N GLN A 68 0.72 11.42 -11.55
CA GLN A 68 -0.72 11.36 -11.34
C GLN A 68 -1.07 11.77 -9.89
N PRO A 69 -0.99 13.08 -9.56
CA PRO A 69 -1.23 13.54 -8.19
C PRO A 69 -2.68 13.40 -7.71
N GLY A 70 -3.64 13.15 -8.62
CA GLY A 70 -5.08 13.04 -8.33
C GLY A 70 -5.53 11.70 -7.73
N HIS A 71 -4.69 11.04 -6.93
CA HIS A 71 -5.00 9.74 -6.33
C HIS A 71 -5.32 9.84 -4.83
N GLY A 72 -6.05 8.86 -4.30
CA GLY A 72 -6.44 8.81 -2.87
C GLY A 72 -5.27 8.62 -1.88
N GLY A 73 -4.09 8.26 -2.37
CA GLY A 73 -2.87 8.11 -1.58
C GLY A 73 -2.16 6.79 -1.88
N ILE A 74 -0.85 6.75 -1.62
CA ILE A 74 -0.03 5.55 -1.77
C ILE A 74 0.71 5.29 -0.45
N VAL A 75 0.50 4.11 0.12
CA VAL A 75 1.23 3.65 1.31
C VAL A 75 2.21 2.56 0.92
N ARG A 76 3.48 2.85 1.19
CA ARG A 76 4.57 1.90 1.07
C ARG A 76 4.78 1.16 2.39
N LEU A 77 4.74 -0.17 2.36
CA LEU A 77 5.18 -0.97 3.50
C LEU A 77 6.69 -1.23 3.41
N HIS A 78 7.47 -0.64 4.31
CA HIS A 78 8.92 -0.83 4.34
C HIS A 78 9.33 -2.19 4.93
N HIS A 79 10.44 -2.74 4.43
CA HIS A 79 11.14 -3.87 5.02
C HIS A 79 12.35 -3.35 5.82
N GLY A 80 12.10 -2.74 6.98
CA GLY A 80 13.20 -2.30 7.85
C GLY A 80 13.91 -3.48 8.52
N HIS A 81 15.20 -3.35 8.81
CA HIS A 81 16.09 -4.43 9.30
C HIS A 81 15.65 -5.10 10.64
N ARG A 82 14.74 -4.47 11.39
CA ARG A 82 14.12 -5.01 12.63
C ARG A 82 12.76 -5.70 12.38
N LEU A 83 12.19 -5.51 11.20
CA LEU A 83 10.91 -6.05 10.75
C LEU A 83 11.05 -6.86 9.45
N SER A 84 12.26 -7.17 8.98
CA SER A 84 12.61 -7.65 7.62
C SER A 84 11.86 -8.90 7.14
N ARG A 85 11.13 -9.57 8.03
CA ARG A 85 10.24 -10.67 7.71
C ARG A 85 8.80 -10.16 7.81
N PRO A 86 8.13 -9.81 6.69
CA PRO A 86 6.76 -9.29 6.72
C PRO A 86 5.77 -10.25 7.38
N ARG A 87 6.09 -11.55 7.40
CA ARG A 87 5.35 -12.60 8.09
C ARG A 87 5.48 -12.59 9.62
N LEU A 88 6.49 -11.93 10.20
CA LEU A 88 6.76 -12.06 11.64
C LEU A 88 5.92 -11.13 12.53
N PHE A 89 5.32 -10.05 12.01
CA PHE A 89 4.53 -9.12 12.82
C PHE A 89 3.39 -8.46 12.02
N PRO A 90 2.38 -9.22 11.58
CA PRO A 90 1.31 -8.70 10.73
C PRO A 90 0.48 -7.60 11.41
N ALA A 91 0.12 -7.78 12.69
CA ALA A 91 -0.68 -6.81 13.44
C ALA A 91 0.04 -5.46 13.63
N ALA A 92 1.32 -5.48 13.99
CA ALA A 92 2.12 -4.25 14.16
C ALA A 92 2.25 -3.48 12.84
N ARG A 93 2.42 -4.20 11.73
CA ARG A 93 2.49 -3.62 10.39
C ARG A 93 1.14 -3.03 9.95
N ALA A 94 0.03 -3.74 10.19
CA ALA A 94 -1.31 -3.24 9.91
C ALA A 94 -1.61 -1.95 10.67
N ARG A 95 -1.27 -1.88 11.96
CA ARG A 95 -1.39 -0.65 12.76
C ARG A 95 -0.53 0.50 12.22
N ALA A 96 0.69 0.22 11.75
CA ALA A 96 1.54 1.25 11.16
C ALA A 96 0.95 1.81 9.85
N VAL A 97 0.40 0.94 9.00
CA VAL A 97 -0.31 1.33 7.77
C VAL A 97 -1.55 2.17 8.10
N GLU A 98 -2.38 1.70 9.03
CA GLU A 98 -3.59 2.40 9.45
C GLU A 98 -3.28 3.80 10.03
N LYS A 99 -2.24 3.90 10.87
CA LYS A 99 -1.78 5.17 11.43
C LYS A 99 -1.28 6.13 10.35
N ALA A 100 -0.51 5.63 9.37
CA ALA A 100 0.02 6.44 8.27
C ALA A 100 -1.07 7.03 7.37
N ILE A 101 -2.23 6.37 7.26
CA ILE A 101 -3.32 6.89 6.44
C ILE A 101 -4.17 7.89 7.21
N ARG A 102 -4.42 7.67 8.51
CA ARG A 102 -5.23 8.58 9.33
C ARG A 102 -4.51 9.89 9.66
N HIS A 103 -3.21 9.85 9.89
CA HIS A 103 -2.46 10.98 10.44
C HIS A 103 -1.45 11.59 9.46
N GLY A 104 -1.49 11.17 8.19
CA GLY A 104 -0.46 11.48 7.21
C GLY A 104 0.75 10.55 7.33
N PRO A 105 1.66 10.59 6.35
CA PRO A 105 2.78 9.66 6.28
C PRO A 105 3.51 9.65 7.62
N LEU A 106 3.77 8.46 8.16
CA LEU A 106 4.80 8.32 9.17
C LEU A 106 6.06 9.01 8.61
N PRO A 107 6.81 9.79 9.41
CA PRO A 107 8.05 10.38 8.95
C PRO A 107 9.01 9.24 8.59
N ALA A 108 8.91 8.76 7.35
CA ALA A 108 9.98 8.07 6.69
C ALA A 108 10.99 9.18 6.49
N ASP A 109 12.11 9.10 7.22
CA ASP A 109 13.26 9.98 7.12
C ASP A 109 13.24 10.73 5.79
N GLU A 110 12.90 12.03 5.79
CA GLU A 110 12.93 12.84 4.57
C GLU A 110 14.31 12.76 3.87
N ALA A 111 15.34 12.37 4.63
CA ALA A 111 16.68 12.03 4.17
C ALA A 111 16.74 10.88 3.14
N GLU A 112 15.78 9.95 3.13
CA GLU A 112 15.76 8.81 2.22
C GLU A 112 15.00 9.10 0.91
N LEU A 113 14.17 10.15 0.88
CA LEU A 113 13.50 10.64 -0.33
C LEU A 113 14.43 11.44 -1.27
N ARG A 114 15.59 11.90 -0.78
CA ARG A 114 16.56 12.71 -1.53
C ARG A 114 17.76 11.93 -2.12
N ARG A 115 17.76 10.60 -2.07
CA ARG A 115 18.82 9.75 -2.66
C ARG A 115 18.30 8.87 -3.78
#